data_AF-A0A1S9UIU1-F1
#
_entry.id   AF-A0A1S9UIU1-F1
#
_cell.length_a   1.000
_cell.length_b   1.000
_cell.length_c   1.000
_cell.angle_alpha   90.00
_cell.angle_beta   90.00
_cell.angle_gamma   90.00
#
_symmetry.space_group_name_H-M   'P 1'
#
loop_
_entity.id
_entity.type
_entity.pdbx_description
1 polymer ?
#
loop_
_entity_poly.entity_id
_entity_poly.type
_entity_poly.pdbx_seq_one_letter_code
_entity_poly.pdbx_strand_id
1 'polypeptide(L)'
;MISNEDKKQTAYEMYKSGKYSFKEIAAELEVKESTLNNWRHRYKWVELSANVERQKLYDLLMSKLKDKGLESEMQFVDMVNTYMKFFDIKNKLIEDIEERGVSVIGVTGSVKKNDSITELIKVITSMSKLLEFLGIDIEETEEDEELYI
;
A
#
# COMPACT_ATOMS: atom_id res chain seq x y z
N MET A 1 28.89 -18.60 -5.68
CA MET A 1 27.75 -18.56 -4.73
C MET A 1 27.32 -17.11 -4.62
N ILE A 2 26.04 -16.82 -4.82
CA ILE A 2 25.46 -15.48 -4.58
C ILE A 2 25.63 -15.19 -3.08
N SER A 3 26.10 -13.99 -2.72
CA SER A 3 26.29 -13.64 -1.31
C SER A 3 24.94 -13.51 -0.60
N ASN A 4 24.90 -13.65 0.73
CA ASN A 4 23.66 -13.45 1.48
C ASN A 4 23.10 -12.02 1.33
N GLU A 5 23.95 -11.02 1.08
CA GLU A 5 23.54 -9.65 0.85
C GLU A 5 22.86 -9.48 -0.53
N ASP A 6 23.42 -10.11 -1.56
CA ASP A 6 22.83 -10.12 -2.91
C ASP A 6 21.49 -10.84 -2.91
N LYS A 7 21.38 -12.01 -2.23
CA LYS A 7 20.11 -12.73 -2.07
C LYS A 7 19.04 -11.86 -1.39
N LYS A 8 19.43 -11.10 -0.37
CA LYS A 8 18.51 -10.18 0.32
C LYS A 8 18.03 -9.06 -0.59
N GLN A 9 18.92 -8.45 -1.38
CA GLN A 9 18.52 -7.38 -2.31
C GLN A 9 17.58 -7.91 -3.38
N THR A 10 17.91 -9.06 -3.99
CA THR A 10 17.05 -9.70 -5.00
C THR A 10 15.67 -10.06 -4.40
N ALA A 11 15.64 -10.59 -3.18
CA ALA A 11 14.40 -10.91 -2.48
C ALA A 11 13.51 -9.67 -2.27
N TYR A 12 14.11 -8.53 -1.91
CA TYR A 12 13.39 -7.28 -1.74
C TYR A 12 12.80 -6.76 -3.06
N GLU A 13 13.56 -6.81 -4.16
CA GLU A 13 13.04 -6.39 -5.47
C GLU A 13 11.91 -7.30 -5.96
N MET A 14 12.02 -8.63 -5.75
CA MET A 14 10.94 -9.57 -6.06
C MET A 14 9.69 -9.29 -5.21
N TYR A 15 9.86 -9.08 -3.90
CA TYR A 15 8.77 -8.71 -2.99
C TYR A 15 8.08 -7.41 -3.43
N LYS A 16 8.87 -6.37 -3.69
CA LYS A 16 8.40 -5.05 -4.11
C LYS A 16 7.70 -5.06 -5.47
N SER A 17 8.02 -6.04 -6.33
CA SER A 17 7.35 -6.17 -7.62
C SER A 17 5.90 -6.62 -7.52
N GLY A 18 5.51 -7.26 -6.42
CA GLY A 18 4.16 -7.82 -6.21
C GLY A 18 3.85 -9.08 -7.03
N LYS A 19 4.74 -9.50 -7.94
CA LYS A 19 4.51 -10.60 -8.90
C LYS A 19 4.79 -12.00 -8.38
N TYR A 20 5.43 -12.10 -7.21
CA TYR A 20 5.88 -13.37 -6.65
C TYR A 20 5.36 -13.52 -5.23
N SER A 21 4.80 -14.69 -4.93
CA SER A 21 4.46 -15.08 -3.57
C SER A 21 5.73 -15.29 -2.74
N PHE A 22 5.60 -15.18 -1.42
CA PHE A 22 6.71 -15.45 -0.48
C PHE A 22 7.33 -16.84 -0.67
N LYS A 23 6.50 -17.82 -1.04
CA LYS A 23 6.92 -19.19 -1.31
C LYS A 23 7.79 -19.30 -2.57
N GLU A 24 7.42 -18.58 -3.63
CA GLU A 24 8.19 -18.55 -4.88
C GLU A 24 9.52 -17.83 -4.70
N ILE A 25 9.54 -16.69 -3.99
CA ILE A 25 10.77 -15.96 -3.67
C ILE A 25 11.73 -16.83 -2.85
N ALA A 26 11.20 -17.54 -1.86
CA ALA A 26 11.99 -18.45 -1.02
C ALA A 26 12.60 -19.60 -1.82
N ALA A 27 11.83 -20.20 -2.75
CA ALA A 27 12.29 -21.26 -3.62
C ALA A 27 13.37 -20.78 -4.60
N GLU A 28 13.15 -19.66 -5.29
CA GLU A 28 14.09 -19.07 -6.27
C GLU A 28 15.46 -18.77 -5.65
N LEU A 29 15.46 -18.26 -4.41
CA LEU A 29 16.69 -17.85 -3.73
C LEU A 29 17.31 -18.95 -2.87
N GLU A 30 16.71 -20.14 -2.86
CA GLU A 30 17.09 -21.28 -2.02
C GLU A 30 17.19 -20.91 -0.53
N VAL A 31 16.21 -20.16 -0.02
CA VAL A 31 16.11 -19.76 1.39
C VAL A 31 14.81 -20.27 2.01
N LYS A 32 14.78 -20.37 3.34
CA LYS A 32 13.53 -20.69 4.04
C LYS A 32 12.61 -19.47 4.03
N GLU A 33 11.30 -19.67 3.96
CA GLU A 33 10.31 -18.60 4.13
C GLU A 33 10.48 -17.85 5.46
N SER A 34 10.92 -18.55 6.52
CA SER A 34 11.24 -17.93 7.81
C SER A 34 12.42 -16.96 7.73
N THR A 35 13.40 -17.21 6.86
CA THR A 35 14.50 -16.27 6.59
C THR A 35 13.97 -15.03 5.89
N LEU A 36 13.10 -15.21 4.90
CA LEU A 36 12.46 -14.12 4.16
C LEU A 36 11.60 -13.25 5.08
N ASN A 37 10.82 -13.85 5.98
CA ASN A 37 10.05 -13.14 7.01
C ASN A 37 10.97 -12.34 7.96
N ASN A 38 12.08 -12.93 8.42
CA ASN A 38 13.05 -12.21 9.25
C ASN A 38 13.63 -10.99 8.52
N TRP A 39 13.95 -11.10 7.22
CA TRP A 39 14.44 -9.98 6.43
C TRP A 39 13.36 -8.91 6.24
N ARG A 40 12.13 -9.30 5.89
CA ARG A 40 10.99 -8.39 5.77
C ARG A 40 10.83 -7.50 7.00
N HIS A 41 10.91 -8.10 8.19
CA HIS A 41 10.81 -7.37 9.46
C HIS A 41 12.06 -6.52 9.76
N ARG A 42 13.26 -7.12 9.74
CA ARG A 42 14.50 -6.43 10.14
C ARG A 42 14.84 -5.24 9.25
N TYR A 43 14.52 -5.33 7.97
CA TYR A 43 14.85 -4.32 6.97
C TYR A 43 13.63 -3.51 6.54
N LYS A 44 12.52 -3.60 7.30
CA LYS A 44 11.33 -2.75 7.12
C LYS A 44 10.81 -2.75 5.68
N TRP A 45 10.78 -3.92 5.03
CA TRP A 45 10.41 -4.02 3.61
C TRP A 45 9.01 -3.49 3.34
N VAL A 46 8.08 -3.67 4.29
CA VAL A 46 6.71 -3.14 4.20
C VAL A 46 6.72 -1.61 4.14
N GLU A 47 7.48 -0.95 5.03
CA GLU A 47 7.60 0.52 5.03
C GLU A 47 8.25 1.02 3.73
N LEU A 48 9.31 0.34 3.27
CA LEU A 48 10.04 0.72 2.06
C LEU A 48 9.21 0.52 0.79
N SER A 49 8.50 -0.61 0.65
CA SER A 49 7.63 -0.86 -0.49
C SER A 49 6.44 0.09 -0.49
N ALA A 50 5.81 0.31 0.67
CA ALA A 50 4.72 1.27 0.81
C ALA A 50 5.14 2.69 0.42
N ASN A 51 6.36 3.11 0.78
CA ASN A 51 6.89 4.42 0.36
C ASN A 51 7.09 4.51 -1.16
N VAL A 52 7.53 3.43 -1.81
CA VAL A 52 7.67 3.41 -3.28
C VAL A 52 6.31 3.43 -3.96
N GLU A 53 5.34 2.64 -3.49
CA GLU A 53 3.96 2.68 -3.98
C GLU A 53 3.33 4.05 -3.79
N ARG A 54 3.53 4.66 -2.62
CA ARG A 54 3.11 6.03 -2.32
C ARG A 54 3.69 7.03 -3.30
N GLN A 55 4.98 6.94 -3.62
CA GLN A 55 5.62 7.84 -4.60
C GLN A 55 5.08 7.62 -6.01
N LYS A 56 4.95 6.35 -6.45
CA LYS A 56 4.38 6.02 -7.76
C LYS A 56 2.96 6.58 -7.91
N LEU A 57 2.15 6.45 -6.86
CA LEU A 57 0.79 6.98 -6.84
C LEU A 57 0.78 8.51 -6.93
N TYR A 58 1.65 9.18 -6.19
CA TYR A 58 1.81 10.64 -6.31
C TYR A 58 2.20 11.06 -7.73
N ASP A 59 3.20 10.41 -8.31
CA ASP A 59 3.67 10.72 -9.66
C ASP A 59 2.59 10.48 -10.71
N LEU A 60 1.80 9.40 -10.55
CA LEU A 60 0.65 9.11 -11.41
C LEU A 60 -0.41 10.22 -11.33
N LEU A 61 -0.82 10.60 -10.13
CA LEU A 61 -1.83 11.64 -9.92
C LEU A 61 -1.36 12.99 -10.48
N MET A 62 -0.08 13.35 -10.25
CA MET A 62 0.52 14.56 -10.82
C MET A 62 0.60 14.51 -12.35
N SER A 63 0.91 13.35 -12.94
CA SER A 63 0.88 13.17 -14.39
C SER A 63 -0.53 13.39 -14.95
N LYS A 64 -1.56 12.84 -14.29
CA LYS A 64 -2.96 13.03 -14.70
C LYS A 64 -3.39 14.50 -14.60
N LEU A 65 -2.90 15.26 -13.60
CA LEU A 65 -3.11 16.72 -13.55
C LEU A 65 -2.44 17.44 -14.71
N LYS A 66 -1.20 17.05 -15.04
CA LYS A 66 -0.44 17.61 -16.15
C LYS A 66 -1.12 17.37 -17.50
N ASP A 67 -1.65 16.18 -17.71
CA ASP A 67 -2.39 15.84 -18.95
C ASP A 67 -3.65 16.71 -19.13
N LYS A 68 -4.19 17.21 -18.02
CA LYS A 68 -5.32 18.15 -17.98
C LYS A 68 -4.88 19.63 -18.01
N GLY A 69 -3.59 19.93 -17.93
CA GLY A 69 -3.05 21.30 -17.83
C GLY A 69 -3.32 22.00 -16.50
N LEU A 70 -3.56 21.24 -15.42
CA LEU A 70 -3.93 21.76 -14.10
C LEU A 70 -2.78 21.73 -13.08
N GLU A 71 -1.59 21.29 -13.47
CA GLU A 71 -0.44 21.07 -12.58
C GLU A 71 0.14 22.37 -12.00
N SER A 72 -0.12 23.51 -12.64
CA SER A 72 0.30 24.83 -12.17
C SER A 72 -0.70 25.45 -11.18
N GLU A 73 -1.88 24.87 -11.03
CA GLU A 73 -2.91 25.37 -10.15
C GLU A 73 -2.79 24.79 -8.73
N MET A 74 -2.41 25.66 -7.79
CA MET A 74 -2.10 25.28 -6.41
C MET A 74 -3.24 24.50 -5.72
N GLN A 75 -4.50 24.80 -6.04
CA GLN A 75 -5.66 24.10 -5.48
C GLN A 75 -5.70 22.61 -5.85
N PHE A 76 -5.38 22.27 -7.11
CA PHE A 76 -5.37 20.87 -7.56
C PHE A 76 -4.16 20.12 -7.00
N VAL A 77 -3.01 20.78 -6.90
CA VAL A 77 -1.81 20.22 -6.25
C VAL A 77 -2.06 19.95 -4.76
N ASP A 78 -2.72 20.86 -4.04
CA ASP A 78 -3.09 20.66 -2.64
C ASP A 78 -4.07 19.49 -2.45
N MET A 79 -5.00 19.30 -3.38
CA MET A 79 -5.91 18.15 -3.37
C MET A 79 -5.17 16.83 -3.55
N VAL A 80 -4.17 16.75 -4.45
CA VAL A 80 -3.31 15.57 -4.57
C VAL A 80 -2.52 15.33 -3.27
N ASN A 81 -1.94 16.37 -2.68
CA ASN A 81 -1.24 16.25 -1.40
C ASN A 81 -2.16 15.78 -0.27
N THR A 82 -3.41 16.25 -0.26
CA THR A 82 -4.45 15.82 0.68
C THR A 82 -4.81 14.35 0.47
N TYR A 83 -4.95 13.92 -0.78
CA TYR A 83 -5.15 12.51 -1.13
C TYR A 83 -4.01 11.63 -0.60
N MET A 84 -2.75 12.06 -0.76
CA MET A 84 -1.60 11.31 -0.24
C MET A 84 -1.59 11.20 1.29
N LYS A 85 -2.03 12.23 2.02
CA LYS A 85 -2.21 12.14 3.48
C LYS A 85 -3.29 11.11 3.85
N PHE A 86 -4.38 11.06 3.09
CA PHE A 86 -5.40 10.04 3.30
C PHE A 86 -4.90 8.63 2.98
N PHE A 87 -4.06 8.46 1.96
CA PHE A 87 -3.40 7.18 1.68
C PHE A 87 -2.59 6.68 2.88
N ASP A 88 -1.81 7.56 3.52
CA ASP A 88 -1.03 7.24 4.71
C ASP A 88 -1.92 6.85 5.90
N ILE A 89 -3.02 7.59 6.11
CA ILE A 89 -4.01 7.29 7.17
C ILE A 89 -4.71 5.95 6.89
N LYS A 90 -5.13 5.71 5.65
CA LYS A 90 -5.78 4.46 5.21
C LYS A 90 -4.91 3.26 5.55
N ASN A 91 -3.61 3.30 5.21
CA ASN A 91 -2.69 2.19 5.47
C ASN A 91 -2.54 1.91 6.98
N LYS A 92 -2.45 2.95 7.82
CA LYS A 92 -2.41 2.79 9.29
C LYS A 92 -3.68 2.17 9.86
N LEU A 93 -4.84 2.54 9.31
CA LEU A 93 -6.12 1.97 9.74
C LEU A 93 -6.25 0.50 9.33
N ILE A 94 -5.73 0.13 8.14
CA ILE A 94 -5.67 -1.27 7.68
C ILE A 94 -4.74 -2.07 8.59
N GLU A 95 -3.53 -1.58 8.85
CA GLU A 95 -2.56 -2.22 9.76
C GLU A 95 -3.18 -2.48 11.14
N ASP A 96 -3.85 -1.49 11.70
CA ASP A 96 -4.56 -1.62 12.97
C ASP A 96 -5.67 -2.70 12.96
N ILE A 97 -6.42 -2.82 11.85
CA ILE A 97 -7.46 -3.84 11.69
C ILE A 97 -6.85 -5.23 11.54
N GLU A 98 -5.73 -5.36 10.82
CA GLU A 98 -5.00 -6.61 10.68
C GLU A 98 -4.42 -7.08 12.01
N GLU A 99 -3.89 -6.17 12.81
CA GLU A 99 -3.28 -6.46 14.11
C GLU A 99 -4.31 -6.78 15.20
N ARG A 100 -5.35 -5.95 15.33
CA ARG A 100 -6.33 -6.05 16.44
C ARG A 100 -7.60 -6.80 16.05
N GLY A 101 -7.79 -7.08 14.77
CA GLY A 101 -9.00 -7.70 14.24
C GLY A 101 -10.21 -6.77 14.17
N VAL A 102 -11.33 -7.32 13.70
CA VAL A 102 -12.58 -6.57 13.51
C VAL A 102 -13.31 -6.23 14.81
N SER A 103 -12.96 -6.92 15.91
CA SER A 103 -13.53 -6.74 17.24
C SER A 103 -12.41 -6.68 18.27
N VAL A 104 -12.52 -5.73 19.20
CA VAL A 104 -11.49 -5.42 20.19
C VAL A 104 -12.10 -5.43 21.59
N ILE A 105 -11.32 -5.87 22.57
CA ILE A 105 -11.73 -5.88 23.97
C ILE A 105 -11.52 -4.47 24.55
N GLY A 106 -12.61 -3.84 24.96
CA GLY A 106 -12.58 -2.55 25.64
C GLY A 106 -12.05 -2.66 27.06
N VAL A 107 -11.75 -1.50 27.67
CA VAL A 107 -11.17 -1.40 29.03
C VAL A 107 -11.99 -2.12 30.10
N THR A 108 -13.29 -2.25 29.91
CA THR A 108 -14.22 -2.95 30.83
C THR A 108 -14.36 -4.45 30.55
N GLY A 109 -13.58 -5.01 29.62
CA GLY A 109 -13.71 -6.40 29.17
C GLY A 109 -14.83 -6.64 28.15
N SER A 110 -15.56 -5.59 27.75
CA SER A 110 -16.61 -5.69 26.73
C SER A 110 -16.01 -5.79 25.32
N VAL A 111 -16.50 -6.71 24.49
CA VAL A 111 -16.14 -6.80 23.08
C VAL A 111 -16.85 -5.69 22.32
N LYS A 112 -16.09 -4.87 21.59
CA LYS A 112 -16.58 -3.77 20.75
C LYS A 112 -16.05 -3.90 19.33
N LYS A 113 -16.73 -3.27 18.37
CA LYS A 113 -16.20 -3.14 17.01
C LYS A 113 -14.90 -2.32 17.04
N ASN A 114 -13.94 -2.67 16.18
CA ASN A 114 -12.76 -1.84 15.99
C ASN A 114 -13.15 -0.51 15.32
N ASP A 115 -12.89 0.62 15.99
CA ASP A 115 -13.21 1.97 15.51
C ASP A 115 -12.52 2.28 14.16
N SER A 116 -11.34 1.71 13.93
CA SER A 116 -10.59 1.87 12.68
C SER A 116 -11.37 1.44 11.44
N ILE A 117 -12.30 0.49 11.56
CA ILE A 117 -13.17 0.08 10.44
C ILE A 117 -14.03 1.25 9.98
N THR A 118 -14.65 1.95 10.93
CA THR A 118 -15.57 3.04 10.62
C THR A 118 -14.82 4.25 10.07
N GLU A 119 -13.64 4.53 10.63
CA GLU A 119 -12.78 5.61 10.11
C GLU A 119 -12.21 5.27 8.72
N LEU A 120 -11.86 4.01 8.46
CA LEU A 120 -11.36 3.56 7.16
C LEU A 120 -12.38 3.82 6.05
N ILE A 121 -13.66 3.50 6.28
CA ILE A 121 -14.74 3.76 5.34
C ILE A 121 -14.86 5.27 5.03
N LYS A 122 -14.76 6.13 6.04
CA LYS A 122 -14.81 7.59 5.87
C LYS A 122 -13.62 8.12 5.07
N VAL A 123 -12.42 7.61 5.34
CA VAL A 123 -11.20 7.95 4.61
C VAL A 123 -11.32 7.55 3.14
N ILE A 124 -11.70 6.29 2.86
CA ILE A 124 -11.92 5.80 1.49
C ILE A 124 -12.96 6.65 0.76
N THR A 125 -14.09 6.95 1.40
CA THR A 125 -15.13 7.81 0.81
C THR A 125 -14.60 9.21 0.48
N SER A 126 -13.76 9.77 1.35
CA SER A 126 -13.14 11.09 1.12
C SER A 126 -12.13 11.05 -0.01
N MET A 127 -11.35 9.96 -0.11
CA MET A 127 -10.41 9.72 -1.21
C MET A 127 -11.14 9.62 -2.57
N SER A 128 -12.24 8.86 -2.65
CA SER A 128 -13.05 8.76 -3.87
C SER A 128 -13.57 10.12 -4.33
N LYS A 129 -14.12 10.92 -3.40
CA LYS A 129 -14.57 12.29 -3.72
C LYS A 129 -13.46 13.17 -4.25
N LEU A 130 -12.24 13.09 -3.68
CA LEU A 130 -11.10 13.86 -4.20
C LEU A 130 -10.77 13.46 -5.64
N LEU A 131 -10.77 12.16 -5.98
CA LEU A 131 -10.54 11.71 -7.35
C LEU A 131 -11.62 12.21 -8.32
N GLU A 132 -12.89 12.14 -7.91
CA GLU A 132 -14.03 12.69 -8.66
C GLU A 132 -13.86 14.19 -8.92
N PHE A 133 -13.49 14.98 -7.91
CA PHE A 133 -13.25 16.42 -8.07
C PHE A 133 -12.04 16.73 -8.97
N LEU A 134 -10.99 15.91 -8.93
CA LEU A 134 -9.85 16.02 -9.85
C LEU A 134 -10.20 15.54 -11.27
N GLY A 135 -11.35 14.88 -11.45
CA GLY A 135 -11.76 14.23 -12.69
C GLY A 135 -10.78 13.14 -13.12
N ILE A 136 -10.14 12.46 -12.17
CA ILE A 136 -9.20 11.38 -12.42
C ILE A 136 -9.95 10.06 -12.33
N ASP A 137 -10.18 9.44 -13.48
CA ASP A 137 -10.58 8.03 -13.54
C ASP A 137 -9.32 7.17 -13.37
N ILE A 138 -9.30 6.37 -12.30
CA ILE A 138 -8.31 5.32 -12.14
C ILE A 138 -8.86 4.14 -12.94
N GLU A 139 -8.44 4.02 -14.20
CA GLU A 139 -8.63 2.78 -14.94
C GLU A 139 -7.89 1.68 -14.16
N GLU A 140 -8.61 0.64 -13.75
CA GLU A 140 -7.98 -0.61 -13.30
C GLU A 140 -7.11 -1.08 -14.45
N THR A 141 -5.79 -1.09 -14.26
CA THR A 141 -4.89 -1.71 -15.23
C THR A 141 -5.30 -3.18 -15.33
N GLU A 142 -5.54 -3.66 -16.55
CA GLU A 142 -5.97 -5.02 -16.93
C GLU A 142 -5.08 -6.18 -16.40
N GLU A 143 -4.10 -5.93 -15.52
CA GLU A 143 -3.20 -6.93 -14.95
C GLU A 143 -3.87 -7.84 -13.88
N ASP A 144 -5.09 -7.53 -13.42
CA ASP A 144 -5.81 -8.32 -12.39
C ASP A 144 -6.73 -9.43 -12.96
N GLU A 145 -6.84 -9.60 -14.30
CA GLU A 145 -7.69 -10.63 -14.91
C GLU A 145 -7.09 -12.06 -14.94
N GLU A 146 -5.81 -12.24 -14.59
CA GLU A 146 -5.14 -13.56 -14.60
C GLU A 146 -5.04 -14.22 -13.22
N LEU A 147 -6.17 -14.41 -12.52
CA LEU A 147 -6.20 -15.37 -11.40
C LEU A 147 -7.57 -16.02 -11.15
N TYR A 148 -8.13 -16.66 -12.17
CA TYR A 148 -9.15 -17.70 -12.00
C TYR A 148 -8.94 -18.85 -12.99
N ILE A 149 -7.98 -19.72 -12.70
CA ILE A 149 -8.07 -21.15 -13.08
C ILE A 149 -7.39 -22.02 -12.01
#